data_AF-A0A2M9D6W3-F1
#
_entry.id   AF-A0A2M9D6W3-F1
#
_cell.length_a   1.000
_cell.length_b   1.000
_cell.length_c   1.000
_cell.angle_alpha   90.00
_cell.angle_beta   90.00
_cell.angle_gamma   90.00
#
_symmetry.space_group_name_H-M   'P 1'
#
loop_
_entity.id
_entity.type
_entity.pdbx_description
1 polymer ?
#
loop_
_entity_poly.entity_id
_entity_poly.type
_entity_poly.pdbx_seq_one_letter_code
_entity_poly.pdbx_strand_id
1 'polypeptide(L)'
;MKTDFKKTLDAYKARHNEFRILDVPPQQYLMVDGHGAPGEGSEYTAAIGALYPVAYTLKFASKALDRDYVVPPLEALWWAEDMAAFTTGRDKSQWDWTAMILTPEWITDAMFQDAVAAVTAKSKTPETLPASLGKVRLEILEEGLCVQTLHLGPYDDEAEILAQMHDDYIPEQGLRMTGKHHEIYFNDFRKVESSKLRTLLRQPVERV
;
A
#
# COMPACT_ATOMS: atom_id res chain seq x y z
N MET A 1 10.91 15.40 17.65
CA MET A 1 11.19 15.46 16.19
C MET A 1 10.12 14.65 15.48
N LYS A 2 9.63 15.09 14.31
CA LYS A 2 8.57 14.36 13.58
C LYS A 2 9.19 13.50 12.48
N THR A 3 9.00 12.20 12.55
CA THR A 3 9.52 11.25 11.54
C THR A 3 8.68 11.31 10.26
N ASP A 4 9.33 11.36 9.11
CA ASP A 4 8.70 11.25 7.79
C ASP A 4 9.33 10.06 7.05
N PHE A 5 8.61 8.95 7.00
CA PHE A 5 9.12 7.70 6.44
C PHE A 5 9.46 7.82 4.96
N LYS A 6 8.73 8.66 4.21
CA LYS A 6 9.04 8.94 2.80
C LYS A 6 10.43 9.54 2.59
N LYS A 7 10.98 10.20 3.60
CA LYS A 7 12.32 10.81 3.56
C LYS A 7 13.40 9.90 4.14
N THR A 8 13.03 9.01 5.05
CA THR A 8 13.97 8.24 5.87
C THR A 8 14.12 6.79 5.39
N LEU A 9 13.09 6.19 4.81
CA LEU A 9 13.16 4.83 4.26
C LEU A 9 13.62 4.84 2.81
N ASP A 10 14.53 3.93 2.51
CA ASP A 10 15.03 3.73 1.15
C ASP A 10 13.98 3.11 0.22
N ALA A 11 13.08 2.30 0.77
CA ALA A 11 11.98 1.67 0.03
C ALA A 11 11.07 2.71 -0.68
N TYR A 12 10.93 3.93 -0.14
CA TYR A 12 10.15 5.00 -0.79
C TYR A 12 10.90 5.77 -1.88
N LYS A 13 12.12 5.36 -2.26
CA LYS A 13 12.95 6.05 -3.26
C LYS A 13 12.98 5.28 -4.57
N ALA A 14 12.39 5.89 -5.60
CA ALA A 14 12.49 5.47 -6.98
C ALA A 14 12.55 6.71 -7.89
N ARG A 15 13.06 6.53 -9.11
CA ARG A 15 13.09 7.56 -10.15
C ARG A 15 12.18 7.13 -11.30
N HIS A 16 11.67 8.13 -12.01
CA HIS A 16 10.78 7.87 -13.14
C HIS A 16 11.57 7.23 -14.28
N ASN A 17 11.04 6.14 -14.85
CA ASN A 17 11.66 5.35 -15.92
C ASN A 17 13.06 4.79 -15.57
N GLU A 18 13.32 4.55 -14.29
CA GLU A 18 14.54 3.88 -13.83
C GLU A 18 14.15 2.71 -12.93
N PHE A 19 14.37 1.48 -13.41
CA PHE A 19 14.20 0.29 -12.60
C PHE A 19 15.35 0.15 -11.60
N ARG A 20 14.99 -0.15 -10.37
CA ARG A 20 15.94 -0.32 -9.27
C ARG A 20 15.67 -1.62 -8.56
N ILE A 21 16.72 -2.43 -8.41
CA ILE A 21 16.74 -3.59 -7.51
C ILE A 21 17.09 -3.12 -6.10
N LEU A 22 16.35 -3.57 -5.09
CA LEU A 22 16.60 -3.27 -3.68
C LEU A 22 16.10 -4.39 -2.77
N ASP A 23 16.68 -4.49 -1.58
CA ASP A 23 16.14 -5.30 -0.50
C ASP A 23 15.24 -4.43 0.39
N VAL A 24 13.97 -4.82 0.51
CA VAL A 24 12.99 -4.19 1.41
C VAL A 24 12.96 -4.99 2.71
N PRO A 25 13.39 -4.41 3.85
CA PRO A 25 13.35 -5.11 5.13
C PRO A 25 11.89 -5.36 5.55
N PRO A 26 11.63 -6.30 6.47
CA PRO A 26 10.30 -6.48 7.05
C PRO A 26 9.73 -5.15 7.56
N GLN A 27 8.48 -4.87 7.21
CA GLN A 27 7.79 -3.63 7.57
C GLN A 27 6.44 -3.94 8.20
N GLN A 28 6.04 -3.17 9.21
CA GLN A 28 4.76 -3.32 9.88
C GLN A 28 3.69 -2.42 9.23
N TYR A 29 2.48 -2.95 9.08
CA TYR A 29 1.38 -2.28 8.40
C TYR A 29 0.05 -2.49 9.11
N LEU A 30 -0.81 -1.47 9.05
CA LEU A 30 -2.25 -1.71 9.10
C LEU A 30 -2.68 -2.24 7.74
N MET A 31 -3.44 -3.32 7.71
CA MET A 31 -3.89 -3.98 6.48
C MET A 31 -5.39 -4.27 6.51
N VAL A 32 -6.01 -4.27 5.33
CA VAL A 32 -7.35 -4.80 5.08
C VAL A 32 -7.32 -5.52 3.73
N ASP A 33 -7.76 -6.76 3.72
CA ASP A 33 -7.92 -7.55 2.48
C ASP A 33 -9.32 -7.37 1.89
N GLY A 34 -9.42 -7.50 0.58
CA GLY A 34 -10.69 -7.49 -0.13
C GLY A 34 -10.55 -7.93 -1.59
N HIS A 35 -11.66 -7.80 -2.32
CA HIS A 35 -11.78 -8.31 -3.68
C HIS A 35 -12.52 -7.32 -4.59
N GLY A 36 -12.26 -7.43 -5.89
CA GLY A 36 -12.87 -6.64 -6.95
C GLY A 36 -12.24 -5.27 -7.15
N ALA A 37 -12.82 -4.54 -8.11
CA ALA A 37 -12.24 -3.31 -8.63
C ALA A 37 -12.26 -2.15 -7.60
N PRO A 38 -11.23 -1.30 -7.57
CA PRO A 38 -11.30 -0.04 -6.84
C PRO A 38 -12.32 0.90 -7.49
N GLY A 39 -12.96 1.74 -6.68
CA GLY A 39 -13.95 2.72 -7.16
C GLY A 39 -14.86 3.28 -6.08
N GLU A 40 -15.67 4.27 -6.43
CA GLU A 40 -16.67 4.83 -5.52
C GLU A 40 -17.67 3.73 -5.08
N GLY A 41 -17.95 3.65 -3.79
CA GLY A 41 -18.83 2.62 -3.23
C GLY A 41 -18.26 1.20 -3.19
N SER A 42 -17.03 0.97 -3.65
CA SER A 42 -16.37 -0.34 -3.61
C SER A 42 -15.94 -0.75 -2.19
N GLU A 43 -15.69 -2.04 -2.01
CA GLU A 43 -15.06 -2.58 -0.81
C GLU A 43 -13.68 -1.94 -0.55
N TYR A 44 -12.94 -1.62 -1.60
CA TYR A 44 -11.65 -0.93 -1.51
C TYR A 44 -11.78 0.45 -0.85
N THR A 45 -12.79 1.23 -1.25
CA THR A 45 -13.06 2.55 -0.63
C THR A 45 -13.48 2.38 0.84
N ALA A 46 -14.24 1.34 1.18
CA ALA A 46 -14.60 1.03 2.56
C ALA A 46 -13.38 0.63 3.41
N ALA A 47 -12.44 -0.14 2.85
CA ALA A 47 -11.18 -0.52 3.49
C ALA A 47 -10.33 0.71 3.81
N ILE A 48 -10.13 1.61 2.85
CA ILE A 48 -9.44 2.89 3.05
C ILE A 48 -10.14 3.73 4.14
N GLY A 49 -11.48 3.74 4.13
CA GLY A 49 -12.30 4.42 5.12
C GLY A 49 -12.13 3.88 6.54
N ALA A 50 -11.72 2.62 6.71
CA ALA A 50 -11.38 2.02 8.00
C ALA A 50 -9.92 2.22 8.41
N LEU A 51 -8.98 2.13 7.47
CA LEU A 51 -7.54 2.26 7.73
C LEU A 51 -7.16 3.64 8.26
N TYR A 52 -7.62 4.72 7.62
CA TYR A 52 -7.21 6.07 8.00
C TYR A 52 -7.63 6.47 9.43
N PRO A 53 -8.87 6.25 9.90
CA PRO A 53 -9.24 6.52 11.28
C PRO A 53 -8.34 5.83 12.31
N VAL A 54 -7.98 4.57 12.08
CA VAL A 54 -7.08 3.82 12.96
C VAL A 54 -5.66 4.40 12.88
N ALA A 55 -5.12 4.63 11.68
CA ALA A 55 -3.79 5.18 11.47
C ALA A 55 -3.62 6.57 12.14
N TYR A 56 -4.61 7.45 12.02
CA TYR A 56 -4.56 8.76 12.68
C TYR A 56 -4.72 8.66 14.20
N THR A 57 -5.54 7.73 14.70
CA THR A 57 -5.67 7.50 16.15
C THR A 57 -4.34 7.01 16.73
N LEU A 58 -3.68 6.04 16.09
CA LEU A 58 -2.33 5.59 16.45
C LEU A 58 -1.30 6.71 16.39
N LYS A 59 -1.33 7.53 15.34
CA LYS A 59 -0.44 8.69 15.19
C LYS A 59 -0.58 9.64 16.38
N PHE A 60 -1.80 9.97 16.80
CA PHE A 60 -2.02 10.88 17.93
C PHE A 60 -1.64 10.25 19.27
N ALA A 61 -1.91 8.96 19.48
CA ALA A 61 -1.45 8.24 20.66
C ALA A 61 0.08 8.21 20.74
N SER A 62 0.76 7.87 19.64
CA SER A 62 2.23 7.86 19.53
C SER A 62 2.83 9.25 19.76
N LYS A 63 2.17 10.30 19.26
CA LYS A 63 2.58 11.69 19.52
C LYS A 63 2.50 12.06 21.00
N ALA A 64 1.52 11.54 21.74
CA ALA A 64 1.42 11.74 23.19
C ALA A 64 2.55 11.03 23.97
N LEU A 65 3.23 10.07 23.33
CA LEU A 65 4.44 9.40 23.83
C LEU A 65 5.73 9.99 23.25
N ASP A 66 5.69 11.25 22.77
CA ASP A 66 6.81 11.96 22.13
C ASP A 66 7.41 11.29 20.89
N ARG A 67 6.66 10.39 20.25
CA ARG A 67 7.03 9.70 19.00
C ARG A 67 6.09 10.10 17.86
N ASP A 68 6.13 11.37 17.44
CA ASP A 68 5.32 11.86 16.31
C ASP A 68 5.88 11.40 14.96
N TYR A 69 5.00 10.96 14.06
CA TYR A 69 5.34 10.58 12.69
C TYR A 69 4.28 11.08 11.71
N VAL A 70 4.66 11.37 10.47
CA VAL A 70 3.71 11.61 9.37
C VAL A 70 3.06 10.28 9.01
N VAL A 71 1.72 10.22 8.92
CA VAL A 71 1.03 9.01 8.41
C VAL A 71 1.56 8.75 6.99
N PRO A 72 2.15 7.56 6.72
CA PRO A 72 2.69 7.21 5.42
C PRO A 72 1.62 7.21 4.31
N PRO A 73 2.02 7.19 3.02
CA PRO A 73 1.07 7.07 1.93
C PRO A 73 0.23 5.79 2.03
N LEU A 74 -0.90 5.77 1.34
CA LEU A 74 -1.63 4.53 1.10
C LEU A 74 -0.77 3.62 0.21
N GLU A 75 -0.77 2.34 0.53
CA GLU A 75 -0.11 1.28 -0.21
C GLU A 75 -1.14 0.20 -0.54
N ALA A 76 -0.95 -0.55 -1.61
CA ALA A 76 -1.78 -1.68 -1.95
C ALA A 76 -0.97 -2.81 -2.57
N LEU A 77 -1.27 -4.03 -2.12
CA LEU A 77 -0.88 -5.24 -2.83
C LEU A 77 -2.00 -5.65 -3.77
N TRP A 78 -1.65 -6.06 -4.99
CA TRP A 78 -2.57 -6.50 -6.03
C TRP A 78 -2.15 -7.85 -6.60
N TRP A 79 -3.12 -8.74 -6.78
CA TRP A 79 -2.94 -10.02 -7.45
C TRP A 79 -4.27 -10.53 -8.02
N ALA A 80 -4.22 -11.62 -8.76
CA ALA A 80 -5.36 -12.41 -9.18
C ALA A 80 -4.94 -13.89 -9.22
N GLU A 81 -5.90 -14.83 -9.19
CA GLU A 81 -5.59 -16.26 -9.34
C GLU A 81 -4.83 -16.54 -10.64
N ASP A 82 -5.26 -15.90 -11.73
CA ASP A 82 -4.50 -15.79 -12.96
C ASP A 82 -3.85 -14.40 -13.02
N MET A 83 -2.53 -14.33 -12.82
CA MET A 83 -1.80 -13.07 -12.90
C MET A 83 -1.89 -12.41 -14.29
N ALA A 84 -2.25 -13.16 -15.35
CA ALA A 84 -2.56 -12.59 -16.65
C ALA A 84 -3.81 -11.67 -16.60
N ALA A 85 -4.75 -11.92 -15.68
CA ALA A 85 -5.91 -11.04 -15.46
C ALA A 85 -5.51 -9.69 -14.85
N PHE A 86 -4.38 -9.62 -14.14
CA PHE A 86 -3.81 -8.37 -13.63
C PHE A 86 -2.99 -7.64 -14.71
N THR A 87 -2.18 -8.37 -15.49
CA THR A 87 -1.27 -7.75 -16.47
C THR A 87 -1.94 -7.43 -17.81
N THR A 88 -2.46 -8.44 -18.52
CA THR A 88 -2.93 -8.31 -19.92
C THR A 88 -4.44 -8.22 -20.04
N GLY A 89 -5.18 -8.99 -19.23
CA GLY A 89 -6.65 -9.05 -19.28
C GLY A 89 -7.35 -7.85 -18.65
N ARG A 90 -6.74 -7.24 -17.62
CA ARG A 90 -7.27 -6.12 -16.83
C ARG A 90 -8.74 -6.29 -16.42
N ASP A 91 -9.18 -7.52 -16.16
CA ASP A 91 -10.49 -7.75 -15.57
C ASP A 91 -10.43 -7.41 -14.08
N LYS A 92 -10.67 -6.12 -13.78
CA LYS A 92 -10.61 -5.58 -12.43
C LYS A 92 -11.58 -6.27 -11.47
N SER A 93 -12.57 -7.02 -11.97
CA SER A 93 -13.49 -7.80 -11.12
C SER A 93 -12.82 -9.00 -10.46
N GLN A 94 -11.73 -9.52 -11.03
CA GLN A 94 -11.00 -10.70 -10.53
C GLN A 94 -9.84 -10.34 -9.61
N TRP A 95 -9.68 -9.06 -9.28
CA TRP A 95 -8.54 -8.59 -8.50
C TRP A 95 -8.76 -8.85 -7.02
N ASP A 96 -7.78 -9.46 -6.40
CA ASP A 96 -7.64 -9.48 -4.95
C ASP A 96 -6.63 -8.42 -4.55
N TRP A 97 -6.86 -7.83 -3.38
CA TRP A 97 -5.99 -6.77 -2.89
C TRP A 97 -5.87 -6.75 -1.38
N THR A 98 -4.77 -6.16 -0.93
CA THR A 98 -4.54 -5.77 0.47
C THR A 98 -4.25 -4.28 0.49
N ALA A 99 -5.20 -3.48 0.98
CA ALA A 99 -4.98 -2.05 1.21
C ALA A 99 -4.25 -1.86 2.53
N MET A 100 -3.21 -1.04 2.56
CA MET A 100 -2.35 -0.94 3.73
C MET A 100 -1.73 0.44 3.97
N ILE A 101 -1.34 0.70 5.22
CA ILE A 101 -0.64 1.92 5.64
C ILE A 101 0.51 1.51 6.55
N LEU A 102 1.74 1.86 6.15
CA LEU A 102 2.94 1.61 6.96
C LEU A 102 2.75 2.17 8.36
N THR A 103 3.02 1.34 9.35
CA THR A 103 2.88 1.66 10.77
C THR A 103 4.21 1.41 11.47
N PRO A 104 4.75 2.39 12.21
CA PRO A 104 6.06 2.24 12.84
C PRO A 104 6.17 1.02 13.74
N GLU A 105 7.35 0.40 13.79
CA GLU A 105 7.64 -0.79 14.62
C GLU A 105 7.38 -0.58 16.13
N TRP A 106 7.42 0.66 16.61
CA TRP A 106 7.16 0.96 18.01
C TRP A 106 5.67 0.99 18.37
N ILE A 107 4.78 0.92 17.37
CA ILE A 107 3.36 0.72 17.58
C ILE A 107 3.15 -0.75 17.93
N THR A 108 2.66 -1.00 19.13
CA THR A 108 2.40 -2.35 19.63
C THR A 108 0.98 -2.80 19.33
N ASP A 109 0.72 -4.11 19.45
CA ASP A 109 -0.63 -4.67 19.37
C ASP A 109 -1.59 -4.01 20.36
N ALA A 110 -1.14 -3.71 21.58
CA ALA A 110 -1.97 -3.04 22.58
C ALA A 110 -2.41 -1.64 22.10
N MET A 111 -1.48 -0.85 21.55
CA MET A 111 -1.80 0.47 20.98
C MET A 111 -2.77 0.36 19.81
N PHE A 112 -2.61 -0.68 18.99
CA PHE A 112 -3.50 -0.96 17.87
C PHE A 112 -4.92 -1.32 18.33
N GLN A 113 -5.05 -2.24 19.30
CA GLN A 113 -6.36 -2.61 19.86
C GLN A 113 -7.06 -1.40 20.51
N ASP A 114 -6.32 -0.58 21.26
CA ASP A 114 -6.84 0.66 21.83
C ASP A 114 -7.31 1.64 20.76
N ALA A 115 -6.59 1.75 19.64
CA ALA A 115 -6.98 2.60 18.53
C ALA A 115 -8.27 2.11 17.84
N VAL A 116 -8.41 0.81 17.62
CA VAL A 116 -9.64 0.20 17.05
C VAL A 116 -10.83 0.42 17.99
N ALA A 117 -10.64 0.22 19.30
CA ALA A 117 -11.67 0.46 20.32
C ALA A 117 -12.07 1.95 20.35
N ALA A 118 -11.11 2.86 20.28
CA ALA A 118 -11.37 4.30 20.26
C ALA A 118 -12.10 4.76 18.99
N VAL A 119 -11.81 4.18 17.83
CA VAL A 119 -12.55 4.44 16.59
C VAL A 119 -13.99 3.92 16.72
N THR A 120 -14.16 2.69 17.23
CA THR A 120 -15.48 2.10 17.48
C THR A 120 -16.33 2.98 18.42
N ALA A 121 -15.74 3.44 19.54
CA ALA A 121 -16.45 4.25 20.53
C ALA A 121 -16.84 5.65 20.02
N LYS A 122 -16.15 6.18 19.00
CA LYS A 122 -16.51 7.47 18.37
C LYS A 122 -17.69 7.37 17.43
N SER A 123 -17.96 6.17 16.90
CA SER A 123 -19.13 5.92 16.06
C SER A 123 -20.39 5.89 16.93
N LYS A 124 -21.25 6.88 16.76
CA LYS A 124 -22.46 7.06 17.58
C LYS A 124 -23.57 6.08 17.20
N THR A 125 -23.52 5.57 15.98
CA THR A 125 -24.48 4.61 15.43
C THR A 125 -23.77 3.59 14.53
N PRO A 126 -24.37 2.41 14.30
CA PRO A 126 -23.81 1.40 13.40
C PRO A 126 -23.53 1.93 11.99
N GLU A 127 -24.33 2.88 11.48
CA GLU A 127 -24.15 3.46 10.15
C GLU A 127 -22.93 4.38 10.05
N THR A 128 -22.42 4.87 11.19
CA THR A 128 -21.20 5.70 11.26
C THR A 128 -19.94 4.89 11.55
N LEU A 129 -20.07 3.57 11.73
CA LEU A 129 -18.93 2.68 11.90
C LEU A 129 -18.32 2.39 10.53
N PRO A 130 -16.99 2.55 10.34
CA PRO A 130 -16.36 2.16 9.09
C PRO A 130 -16.62 0.68 8.82
N ALA A 131 -17.24 0.35 7.67
CA ALA A 131 -17.72 -0.99 7.36
C ALA A 131 -16.62 -2.07 7.49
N SER A 132 -15.37 -1.71 7.12
CA SER A 132 -14.22 -2.62 7.17
C SER A 132 -13.42 -2.54 8.48
N LEU A 133 -13.89 -1.84 9.52
CA LEU A 133 -13.13 -1.67 10.77
C LEU A 133 -12.77 -3.02 11.43
N GLY A 134 -13.71 -3.96 11.44
CA GLY A 134 -13.49 -5.30 11.99
C GLY A 134 -12.53 -6.17 11.16
N LYS A 135 -12.14 -5.73 9.96
CA LYS A 135 -11.16 -6.40 9.09
C LYS A 135 -9.75 -5.83 9.21
N VAL A 136 -9.57 -4.71 9.93
CA VAL A 136 -8.25 -4.09 10.07
C VAL A 136 -7.37 -5.01 10.91
N ARG A 137 -6.18 -5.34 10.39
CA ARG A 137 -5.14 -6.13 11.07
C ARG A 137 -3.82 -5.37 11.13
N LEU A 138 -3.00 -5.63 12.15
CA LEU A 138 -1.64 -5.11 12.27
C LEU A 138 -0.68 -6.28 12.00
N GLU A 139 0.08 -6.23 10.91
CA GLU A 139 0.94 -7.34 10.51
C GLU A 139 2.25 -6.86 9.87
N ILE A 140 3.22 -7.78 9.84
CA ILE A 140 4.51 -7.58 9.18
C ILE A 140 4.42 -8.13 7.75
N LEU A 141 4.84 -7.32 6.78
CA LEU A 141 5.08 -7.74 5.40
C LEU A 141 6.57 -7.95 5.17
N GLU A 142 6.93 -9.10 4.63
CA GLU A 142 8.29 -9.44 4.23
C GLU A 142 8.38 -9.51 2.70
N GLU A 143 8.73 -8.41 2.04
CA GLU A 143 8.88 -8.39 0.58
C GLU A 143 10.25 -8.87 0.11
N GLY A 144 11.31 -8.60 0.90
CA GLY A 144 12.66 -9.00 0.56
C GLY A 144 13.18 -8.31 -0.71
N LEU A 145 13.77 -9.08 -1.62
CA LEU A 145 14.33 -8.54 -2.86
C LEU A 145 13.21 -8.10 -3.80
N CYS A 146 13.30 -6.88 -4.31
CA CYS A 146 12.29 -6.28 -5.17
C CYS A 146 12.92 -5.55 -6.35
N VAL A 147 12.14 -5.38 -7.42
CA VAL A 147 12.35 -4.36 -8.46
C VAL A 147 11.31 -3.28 -8.27
N GLN A 148 11.69 -2.01 -8.37
CA GLN A 148 10.75 -0.90 -8.33
C GLN A 148 11.10 0.25 -9.27
N THR A 149 10.08 1.03 -9.65
CA THR A 149 10.20 2.26 -10.46
C THR A 149 9.14 3.28 -10.00
N LEU A 150 9.30 4.54 -10.40
CA LEU A 150 8.27 5.57 -10.19
C LEU A 150 7.46 5.77 -11.48
N HIS A 151 6.17 5.54 -11.42
CA HIS A 151 5.22 5.97 -12.43
C HIS A 151 4.76 7.41 -12.19
N LEU A 152 4.68 8.19 -13.27
CA LEU A 152 4.15 9.54 -13.29
C LEU A 152 3.00 9.60 -14.28
N GLY A 153 1.79 9.83 -13.79
CA GLY A 153 0.59 9.89 -14.63
C GLY A 153 -0.53 8.96 -14.18
N PRO A 154 -1.58 8.82 -15.00
CA PRO A 154 -2.76 7.98 -14.71
C PRO A 154 -2.41 6.51 -14.47
N TYR A 155 -3.16 5.86 -13.59
CA TYR A 155 -3.00 4.41 -13.31
C TYR A 155 -3.20 3.54 -14.55
N ASP A 156 -4.13 3.92 -15.44
CA ASP A 156 -4.39 3.13 -16.65
C ASP A 156 -3.19 3.16 -17.62
N ASP A 157 -2.27 4.13 -17.50
CA ASP A 157 -1.05 4.26 -18.31
C ASP A 157 0.14 3.44 -17.75
N GLU A 158 -0.04 2.70 -16.64
CA GLU A 158 1.02 1.88 -16.03
C GLU A 158 1.36 0.61 -16.85
N ALA A 159 0.52 0.25 -17.84
CA ALA A 159 0.69 -0.99 -18.61
C ALA A 159 2.06 -1.11 -19.28
N GLU A 160 2.52 -0.03 -19.92
CA GLU A 160 3.78 -0.07 -20.68
C GLU A 160 4.98 -0.26 -19.76
N ILE A 161 5.05 0.48 -18.66
CA ILE A 161 6.17 0.38 -17.71
C ILE A 161 6.14 -0.94 -16.92
N LEU A 162 4.96 -1.49 -16.64
CA LEU A 162 4.83 -2.81 -16.02
C LEU A 162 5.26 -3.93 -16.97
N ALA A 163 4.86 -3.87 -18.24
CA ALA A 163 5.33 -4.83 -19.25
C ALA A 163 6.86 -4.80 -19.37
N GLN A 164 7.45 -3.60 -19.49
CA GLN A 164 8.90 -3.46 -19.53
C GLN A 164 9.58 -3.99 -18.26
N MET A 165 8.98 -3.77 -17.08
CA MET A 165 9.51 -4.30 -15.83
C MET A 165 9.49 -5.84 -15.81
N HIS A 166 8.35 -6.42 -16.16
CA HIS A 166 8.06 -7.85 -15.98
C HIS A 166 8.65 -8.73 -17.08
N ASP A 167 8.56 -8.29 -18.33
CA ASP A 167 8.89 -9.10 -19.51
C ASP A 167 10.33 -8.88 -19.99
N ASP A 168 10.91 -7.71 -19.74
CA ASP A 168 12.27 -7.35 -20.17
C ASP A 168 13.24 -7.29 -18.98
N TYR A 169 13.06 -6.31 -18.08
CA TYR A 169 14.08 -5.97 -17.09
C TYR A 169 14.30 -7.09 -16.06
N ILE A 170 13.23 -7.64 -15.45
CA ILE A 170 13.37 -8.70 -14.43
C ILE A 170 14.11 -9.93 -14.99
N PRO A 171 13.72 -10.50 -16.14
CA PRO A 171 14.45 -11.62 -16.75
C PRO A 171 15.90 -11.29 -17.11
N GLU A 172 16.18 -10.10 -17.69
CA GLU A 172 17.54 -9.67 -18.06
C GLU A 172 18.50 -9.61 -16.86
N GLN A 173 17.97 -9.36 -15.66
CA GLN A 173 18.76 -9.33 -14.43
C GLN A 173 18.95 -10.71 -13.78
N GLY A 174 18.50 -11.80 -14.40
CA GLY A 174 18.58 -13.14 -13.84
C GLY A 174 17.66 -13.35 -12.64
N LEU A 175 16.50 -12.68 -12.65
CA LEU A 175 15.51 -12.70 -11.58
C LEU A 175 14.20 -13.32 -12.08
N ARG A 176 13.39 -13.80 -11.15
CA ARG A 176 11.99 -14.20 -11.40
C ARG A 176 11.05 -13.51 -10.42
N MET A 177 9.86 -13.16 -10.89
CA MET A 177 8.82 -12.53 -10.07
C MET A 177 8.30 -13.50 -8.99
N THR A 178 8.03 -12.95 -7.81
CA THR A 178 7.41 -13.64 -6.67
C THR A 178 6.39 -12.73 -6.00
N GLY A 179 5.58 -13.27 -5.09
CA GLY A 179 4.71 -12.46 -4.25
C GLY A 179 3.63 -11.70 -5.05
N LYS A 180 3.24 -10.54 -4.53
CA LYS A 180 2.14 -9.71 -5.04
C LYS A 180 2.67 -8.39 -5.61
N HIS A 181 2.01 -7.85 -6.62
CA HIS A 181 2.36 -6.53 -7.14
C HIS A 181 2.08 -5.48 -6.06
N HIS A 182 2.98 -4.52 -5.85
CA HIS A 182 2.88 -3.54 -4.77
C HIS A 182 2.92 -2.11 -5.32
N GLU A 183 1.87 -1.35 -5.07
CA GLU A 183 1.74 0.06 -5.42
C GLU A 183 1.79 0.96 -4.18
N ILE A 184 2.51 2.07 -4.27
CA ILE A 184 2.59 3.10 -3.22
C ILE A 184 2.11 4.45 -3.78
N TYR A 185 1.03 4.98 -3.22
CA TYR A 185 0.35 6.18 -3.72
C TYR A 185 0.82 7.45 -3.00
N PHE A 186 1.80 8.16 -3.55
CA PHE A 186 2.34 9.36 -2.91
C PHE A 186 1.37 10.56 -2.88
N ASN A 187 0.37 10.54 -3.74
CA ASN A 187 -0.62 11.60 -3.88
C ASN A 187 -2.04 11.06 -3.65
N ASP A 188 -2.91 11.89 -3.08
CA ASP A 188 -4.34 11.61 -3.00
C ASP A 188 -4.96 11.88 -4.37
N PHE A 189 -5.40 10.84 -5.07
CA PHE A 189 -5.94 10.92 -6.44
C PHE A 189 -7.17 11.83 -6.56
N ARG A 190 -7.84 12.12 -5.45
CA ARG A 190 -9.00 13.04 -5.41
C ARG A 190 -8.58 14.52 -5.36
N LYS A 191 -7.30 14.80 -5.13
CA LYS A 191 -6.77 16.15 -4.89
C LYS A 191 -5.76 16.61 -5.95
N VAL A 192 -5.37 15.71 -6.85
CA VAL A 192 -4.31 15.94 -7.81
C VAL A 192 -4.80 15.49 -9.18
N GLU A 193 -4.53 16.31 -10.20
CA GLU A 193 -4.78 15.97 -11.61
C GLU A 193 -4.14 14.62 -11.96
N SER A 194 -4.81 13.81 -12.78
CA SER A 194 -4.34 12.45 -13.12
C SER A 194 -2.93 12.42 -13.71
N SER A 195 -2.56 13.44 -14.51
CA SER A 195 -1.22 13.60 -15.09
C SER A 195 -0.10 13.92 -14.09
N LYS A 196 -0.45 14.22 -12.83
CA LYS A 196 0.49 14.54 -11.75
C LYS A 196 0.52 13.48 -10.65
N LEU A 197 -0.19 12.38 -10.83
CA LEU A 197 -0.13 11.25 -9.91
C LEU A 197 1.28 10.66 -9.89
N ARG A 198 1.68 10.18 -8.72
CA ARG A 198 2.98 9.58 -8.47
C ARG A 198 2.76 8.27 -7.74
N THR A 199 3.00 7.18 -8.45
CA THR A 199 2.85 5.81 -7.93
C THR A 199 4.21 5.14 -7.98
N LEU A 200 4.71 4.62 -6.86
CA LEU A 200 5.85 3.72 -6.92
C LEU A 200 5.31 2.31 -7.15
N LEU A 201 5.77 1.70 -8.24
CA LEU A 201 5.42 0.34 -8.65
C LEU A 201 6.55 -0.57 -8.19
N ARG A 202 6.23 -1.63 -7.47
CA ARG A 202 7.18 -2.59 -6.92
C ARG A 202 6.72 -4.01 -7.20
N GLN A 203 7.65 -4.85 -7.59
CA GLN A 203 7.46 -6.28 -7.81
C GLN A 203 8.49 -7.05 -6.98
N PRO A 204 8.07 -7.89 -6.01
CA PRO A 204 8.97 -8.82 -5.34
C PRO A 204 9.54 -9.83 -6.35
N VAL A 205 10.80 -10.19 -6.14
CA VAL A 205 11.58 -11.07 -7.03
C VAL A 205 12.53 -11.95 -6.24
N GLU A 206 13.01 -13.02 -6.86
CA GLU A 206 14.12 -13.82 -6.35
C GLU A 206 15.13 -14.15 -7.45
N ARG A 207 16.35 -14.52 -7.04
CA ARG A 207 17.41 -14.92 -7.97
C ARG A 207 17.11 -16.30 -8.54
N VAL A 208 17.33 -16.45 -9.85
CA VAL A 208 17.23 -17.74 -10.56
C VAL A 208 18.50 -18.55 -10.37
#